data_AF-A0A939QZE0-F1
#
_entry.id   AF-A0A939QZE0-F1
#
_cell.length_a   1.000
_cell.length_b   1.000
_cell.length_c   1.000
_cell.angle_alpha   90.00
_cell.angle_beta   90.00
_cell.angle_gamma   90.00
#
_symmetry.space_group_name_H-M   'P 1'
#
loop_
_entity.id
_entity.type
_entity.pdbx_description
1 polymer ?
#
loop_
_entity_poly.entity_id
_entity_poly.type
_entity_poly.pdbx_seq_one_letter_code
_entity_poly.pdbx_strand_id
1 'polypeptide(L)'
;MAVLGKIRRKGAWLVGAIGVALFAFIAEEAFRSWETSRNSARQQIGSVLGEKISYEEFQKMVDEFSDVIKLTQGKDNLTEDELNQVRDQVWNTYVQTKLIEDDAKKLGLTVTDDEIRNILNQGTNQMLLQSPFVNQQTGRFDANALKQFMNEYKKNTNPQLREQYQKIYNYWQFIEKTLRQQTLAQKYQVLLGHTFFSNPVEAKQAYDEETKESSIELAAFPYSSIEDKDVQVSDADLKAKYYELKPRFKQYDETRDIKYVAVRVKASAGDKAALMKQTQDFAAQLAAAEDPSEVIRKSGSNVAYLGVPVNKNAFPSDIQSLIDSTSVGTTTAIKENAQDNTLNV
;
A
#
# COMPACT_ATOMS: atom_id res chain seq x y z
N MET A 1 3.80 -17.73 -80.69
CA MET A 1 2.79 -17.88 -79.61
C MET A 1 3.25 -18.96 -78.64
N ALA A 2 3.72 -18.64 -77.42
CA ALA A 2 3.87 -19.63 -76.33
C ALA A 2 4.29 -19.08 -74.94
N VAL A 3 4.43 -17.75 -74.74
CA VAL A 3 4.80 -17.22 -73.41
C VAL A 3 3.58 -17.06 -72.49
N LEU A 4 2.42 -16.71 -73.07
CA LEU A 4 1.14 -16.55 -72.35
C LEU A 4 0.57 -17.86 -71.75
N GLY A 5 0.96 -19.03 -72.28
CA GLY A 5 0.54 -20.34 -71.75
C GLY A 5 1.30 -20.80 -70.49
N LYS A 6 2.57 -20.39 -70.33
CA LYS A 6 3.39 -20.75 -69.16
C LYS A 6 3.01 -19.99 -67.89
N ILE A 7 2.46 -18.77 -68.03
CA ILE A 7 1.96 -17.96 -66.90
C ILE A 7 0.63 -18.52 -66.40
N ARG A 8 -0.27 -18.94 -67.30
CA ARG A 8 -1.58 -19.52 -66.93
C ARG A 8 -1.45 -20.83 -66.13
N ARG A 9 -0.40 -21.64 -66.37
CA ARG A 9 -0.12 -22.88 -65.62
C ARG A 9 0.43 -22.64 -64.20
N LYS A 10 0.95 -21.44 -63.90
CA LYS A 10 1.44 -21.09 -62.56
C LYS A 10 0.41 -20.32 -61.72
N GLY A 11 -0.74 -19.95 -62.29
CA GLY A 11 -1.81 -19.24 -61.59
C GLY A 11 -2.34 -19.99 -60.37
N ALA A 12 -2.52 -21.31 -60.46
CA ALA A 12 -2.95 -22.14 -59.32
C ALA A 12 -1.91 -22.16 -58.18
N TRP A 13 -0.62 -22.18 -58.51
CA TRP A 13 0.48 -22.08 -57.53
C TRP A 13 0.55 -20.70 -56.89
N LEU A 14 0.29 -19.65 -57.66
CA LEU A 14 0.30 -18.27 -57.22
C LEU A 14 -0.89 -17.97 -56.29
N VAL A 15 -2.08 -18.49 -56.62
CA VAL A 15 -3.27 -18.45 -55.75
C VAL A 15 -3.05 -19.26 -54.47
N GLY A 16 -2.43 -20.44 -54.56
CA GLY A 16 -2.07 -21.25 -53.38
C GLY A 16 -1.07 -20.54 -52.45
N ALA A 17 -0.04 -19.91 -53.01
CA ALA A 17 0.93 -19.14 -52.23
C ALA A 17 0.32 -17.91 -51.55
N ILE A 18 -0.59 -17.21 -52.22
CA ILE A 18 -1.33 -16.08 -51.62
C ILE A 18 -2.26 -16.57 -50.50
N GLY A 19 -2.94 -17.71 -50.69
CA GLY A 19 -3.79 -18.31 -49.66
C GLY A 19 -3.02 -18.72 -48.40
N VAL A 20 -1.82 -19.29 -48.55
CA VAL A 20 -0.94 -19.62 -47.42
C VAL A 20 -0.40 -18.36 -46.74
N ALA A 21 -0.05 -17.32 -47.49
CA ALA A 21 0.41 -16.06 -46.92
C ALA A 21 -0.68 -15.35 -46.11
N LEU A 22 -1.93 -15.35 -46.59
CA LEU A 22 -3.08 -14.79 -45.85
C LEU A 22 -3.42 -15.62 -44.61
N PHE A 23 -3.33 -16.96 -44.70
CA PHE A 23 -3.53 -17.83 -43.55
C PHE A 23 -2.43 -17.64 -42.49
N ALA A 24 -1.17 -17.51 -42.91
CA ALA A 24 -0.05 -17.20 -42.02
C ALA A 24 -0.22 -15.81 -41.37
N PHE A 25 -0.68 -14.81 -42.11
CA PHE A 25 -0.98 -13.47 -41.58
C PHE A 25 -2.08 -13.51 -40.50
N ILE A 26 -3.19 -14.22 -40.76
CA ILE A 26 -4.28 -14.38 -39.78
C ILE A 26 -3.82 -15.22 -38.57
N ALA A 27 -3.04 -16.28 -38.78
CA ALA A 27 -2.52 -17.12 -37.71
C ALA A 27 -1.48 -16.38 -36.85
N GLU A 28 -0.64 -15.54 -37.45
CA GLU A 28 0.32 -14.69 -36.75
C GLU A 28 -0.41 -13.65 -35.89
N GLU A 29 -1.47 -13.03 -36.42
CA GLU A 29 -2.30 -12.08 -35.67
C GLU A 29 -3.07 -12.76 -34.52
N ALA A 30 -3.59 -13.97 -34.75
CA ALA A 30 -4.22 -14.78 -33.70
C ALA A 30 -3.23 -15.24 -32.62
N PHE A 31 -1.99 -15.58 -33.01
CA PHE A 31 -0.94 -15.98 -32.07
C PHE A 31 -0.44 -14.79 -31.25
N ARG A 32 -0.26 -13.61 -31.86
CA ARG A 32 0.05 -12.35 -31.15
C ARG A 32 -1.06 -11.94 -30.18
N SER A 33 -2.32 -12.12 -30.57
CA SER A 33 -3.47 -11.89 -29.68
C SER A 33 -3.48 -12.85 -28.49
N TRP A 34 -3.15 -14.12 -28.70
CA TRP A 34 -3.00 -15.12 -27.64
C TRP A 34 -1.84 -14.77 -26.68
N GLU A 35 -0.66 -14.45 -27.21
CA GLU A 35 0.51 -14.08 -26.40
C GLU A 35 0.26 -12.82 -25.58
N THR A 36 -0.42 -11.82 -26.15
CA THR A 36 -0.82 -10.59 -25.44
C THR A 36 -1.77 -10.92 -24.29
N SER A 37 -2.79 -11.77 -24.51
CA SER A 37 -3.72 -12.21 -23.46
C SER A 37 -3.04 -13.01 -22.35
N ARG A 38 -2.04 -13.85 -22.68
CA ARG A 38 -1.26 -14.61 -21.68
C ARG A 38 -0.26 -13.75 -20.91
N ASN A 39 0.34 -12.74 -21.52
CA ASN A 39 1.20 -11.78 -20.81
C ASN A 39 0.39 -10.89 -19.86
N SER A 40 -0.80 -10.42 -20.27
CA SER A 40 -1.73 -9.69 -19.39
C SER A 40 -2.27 -10.55 -18.23
N ALA A 41 -2.30 -11.88 -18.37
CA ALA A 41 -2.64 -12.79 -17.28
C ALA A 41 -1.48 -13.01 -16.28
N ARG A 42 -0.22 -12.79 -16.68
CA ARG A 42 0.96 -12.89 -15.81
C ARG A 42 1.26 -11.61 -15.02
N GLN A 43 0.72 -10.47 -15.45
CA GLN A 43 0.88 -9.18 -14.76
C GLN A 43 -0.38 -8.78 -13.98
N GLN A 44 -0.99 -9.72 -13.25
CA GLN A 44 -2.16 -9.45 -12.40
C GLN A 44 -1.75 -9.44 -10.94
N ILE A 45 -2.16 -8.41 -10.20
CA ILE A 45 -1.91 -8.29 -8.76
C ILE A 45 -2.99 -9.04 -7.96
N GLY A 46 -4.20 -9.14 -8.51
CA GLY A 46 -5.26 -9.94 -7.93
C GLY A 46 -6.59 -9.77 -8.67
N SER A 47 -7.67 -10.20 -8.03
CA SER A 47 -9.03 -10.01 -8.52
C SER A 47 -9.99 -9.72 -7.38
N VAL A 48 -10.89 -8.75 -7.58
CA VAL A 48 -11.95 -8.38 -6.64
C VAL A 48 -13.29 -8.58 -7.35
N LEU A 49 -14.17 -9.40 -6.80
CA LEU A 49 -15.47 -9.74 -7.42
C LEU A 49 -15.38 -10.26 -8.87
N GLY A 50 -14.27 -10.93 -9.21
CA GLY A 50 -14.01 -11.42 -10.56
C GLY A 50 -13.44 -10.38 -11.54
N GLU A 51 -13.41 -9.10 -11.17
CA GLU A 51 -12.66 -8.07 -11.89
C GLU A 51 -11.17 -8.19 -11.54
N LYS A 52 -10.34 -8.41 -12.56
CA LYS A 52 -8.88 -8.55 -12.41
C LYS A 52 -8.23 -7.16 -12.44
N ILE A 53 -7.26 -6.94 -11.57
CA ILE A 53 -6.44 -5.73 -11.55
C ILE A 53 -5.03 -6.05 -12.03
N SER A 54 -4.58 -5.31 -13.05
CA SER A 54 -3.23 -5.42 -13.57
C SER A 54 -2.21 -4.76 -12.63
N TYR A 55 -0.95 -5.19 -12.74
CA TYR A 55 0.16 -4.54 -12.04
C TYR A 55 0.29 -3.07 -12.44
N GLU A 56 0.09 -2.74 -13.71
CA GLU A 56 0.18 -1.36 -14.20
C GLU A 56 -0.88 -0.45 -13.57
N GLU A 57 -2.14 -0.90 -13.53
CA GLU A 57 -3.23 -0.15 -12.88
C GLU A 57 -3.00 0.00 -11.38
N PHE A 58 -2.56 -1.08 -10.71
CA PHE A 58 -2.24 -1.04 -9.30
C PHE A 58 -1.09 -0.07 -9.02
N GLN A 59 0.00 -0.17 -9.78
CA GLN A 59 1.16 0.69 -9.64
C GLN A 59 0.79 2.16 -9.87
N LYS A 60 -0.06 2.46 -10.86
CA LYS A 60 -0.56 3.82 -11.08
C LYS A 60 -1.31 4.37 -9.86
N MET A 61 -2.15 3.56 -9.21
CA MET A 61 -2.83 3.99 -7.98
C MET A 61 -1.86 4.19 -6.80
N VAL A 62 -0.84 3.33 -6.70
CA VAL A 62 0.25 3.47 -5.71
C VAL A 62 1.02 4.76 -5.95
N ASP A 63 1.33 5.10 -7.21
CA ASP A 63 2.02 6.33 -7.57
C ASP A 63 1.16 7.56 -7.27
N GLU A 64 -0.13 7.56 -7.66
CA GLU A 64 -1.10 8.62 -7.34
C GLU A 64 -1.17 8.88 -5.83
N PHE A 65 -1.26 7.82 -5.02
CA PHE A 65 -1.33 7.92 -3.56
C PHE A 65 0.00 8.35 -2.93
N SER A 66 1.13 7.86 -3.48
CA SER A 66 2.47 8.23 -3.03
C SER A 66 2.74 9.71 -3.28
N ASP A 67 2.35 10.23 -4.44
CA ASP A 67 2.50 11.64 -4.79
C ASP A 67 1.69 12.55 -3.86
N VAL A 68 0.50 12.12 -3.45
CA VAL A 68 -0.32 12.80 -2.43
C VAL A 68 0.41 12.87 -1.10
N ILE A 69 0.99 11.76 -0.62
CA ILE A 69 1.73 11.72 0.64
C ILE A 69 2.96 12.62 0.58
N LYS A 70 3.73 12.53 -0.50
CA LYS A 70 4.91 13.38 -0.73
C LYS A 70 4.56 14.86 -0.69
N LEU A 71 3.49 15.25 -1.36
CA LEU A 71 3.00 16.62 -1.40
C LEU A 71 2.53 17.10 -0.02
N THR A 72 1.77 16.27 0.70
CA THR A 72 1.20 16.63 2.01
C THR A 72 2.24 16.64 3.13
N GLN A 73 3.25 15.78 3.08
CA GLN A 73 4.34 15.72 4.06
C GLN A 73 5.54 16.60 3.71
N GLY A 74 5.57 17.21 2.52
CA GLY A 74 6.71 18.00 2.04
C GLY A 74 7.98 17.16 1.85
N LYS A 75 7.84 15.89 1.47
CA LYS A 75 8.96 14.96 1.21
C LYS A 75 9.08 14.70 -0.29
N ASP A 76 10.31 14.61 -0.80
CA ASP A 76 10.55 14.26 -2.21
C ASP A 76 10.40 12.76 -2.48
N ASN A 77 10.73 11.92 -1.48
CA ASN A 77 10.73 10.46 -1.59
C ASN A 77 10.15 9.79 -0.34
N LEU A 78 9.65 8.58 -0.54
CA LEU A 78 9.18 7.68 0.52
C LEU A 78 10.20 6.55 0.69
N THR A 79 10.42 6.11 1.93
CA THR A 79 11.21 4.92 2.25
C THR A 79 10.52 3.65 1.73
N GLU A 80 11.24 2.53 1.64
CA GLU A 80 10.64 1.26 1.20
C GLU A 80 9.51 0.79 2.12
N ASP A 81 9.65 1.00 3.44
CA ASP A 81 8.61 0.68 4.42
C ASP A 81 7.36 1.55 4.24
N GLU A 82 7.54 2.87 4.03
CA GLU A 82 6.43 3.78 3.71
C GLU A 82 5.75 3.36 2.39
N LEU A 83 6.51 3.00 1.36
CA LEU A 83 5.95 2.52 0.09
C LEU A 83 5.17 1.21 0.24
N ASN A 84 5.62 0.29 1.09
CA ASN A 84 4.88 -0.94 1.38
C ASN A 84 3.55 -0.64 2.09
N GLN A 85 3.55 0.27 3.06
CA GLN A 85 2.32 0.72 3.71
C GLN A 85 1.35 1.39 2.73
N VAL A 86 1.88 2.19 1.79
CA VAL A 86 1.06 2.80 0.72
C VAL A 86 0.42 1.73 -0.16
N ARG A 87 1.16 0.70 -0.56
CA ARG A 87 0.61 -0.41 -1.35
C ARG A 87 -0.54 -1.10 -0.63
N ASP A 88 -0.38 -1.39 0.66
CA ASP A 88 -1.42 -2.01 1.47
C ASP A 88 -2.66 -1.11 1.60
N GLN A 89 -2.47 0.19 1.81
CA GLN A 89 -3.56 1.15 1.90
C GLN A 89 -4.31 1.29 0.58
N VAL A 90 -3.59 1.35 -0.55
CA VAL A 90 -4.18 1.40 -1.89
C VAL A 90 -4.96 0.12 -2.19
N TRP A 91 -4.40 -1.04 -1.85
CA TRP A 91 -5.09 -2.32 -2.01
C TRP A 91 -6.39 -2.39 -1.21
N ASN A 92 -6.34 -2.07 0.08
CA ASN A 92 -7.52 -2.09 0.95
C ASN A 92 -8.60 -1.10 0.47
N THR A 93 -8.18 0.12 0.09
CA THR A 93 -9.09 1.14 -0.45
C THR A 93 -9.71 0.69 -1.76
N TYR A 94 -8.94 0.05 -2.65
CA TYR A 94 -9.43 -0.49 -3.91
C TYR A 94 -10.47 -1.58 -3.68
N VAL A 95 -10.16 -2.57 -2.83
CA VAL A 95 -11.08 -3.66 -2.47
C VAL A 95 -12.38 -3.11 -1.90
N GLN A 96 -12.30 -2.22 -0.91
CA GLN A 96 -13.46 -1.61 -0.28
C GLN A 96 -14.32 -0.83 -1.27
N THR A 97 -13.66 -0.03 -2.13
CA THR A 97 -14.34 0.76 -3.17
C THR A 97 -15.09 -0.16 -4.13
N LYS A 98 -14.45 -1.24 -4.59
CA LYS A 98 -15.06 -2.19 -5.52
C LYS A 98 -16.25 -2.92 -4.93
N LEU A 99 -16.18 -3.31 -3.66
CA LEU A 99 -17.31 -3.91 -2.95
C LEU A 99 -18.50 -2.95 -2.87
N ILE A 100 -18.26 -1.70 -2.49
CA ILE A 100 -19.31 -0.68 -2.40
C ILE A 100 -19.87 -0.34 -3.78
N GLU A 101 -19.04 -0.20 -4.81
CA GLU A 101 -19.48 0.08 -6.18
C GLU A 101 -20.40 -1.02 -6.73
N ASP A 102 -20.06 -2.30 -6.51
CA ASP A 102 -20.87 -3.42 -6.96
C ASP A 102 -22.25 -3.45 -6.28
N ASP A 103 -22.29 -3.33 -4.94
CA ASP A 103 -23.55 -3.33 -4.21
C ASP A 103 -24.38 -2.06 -4.46
N ALA A 104 -23.75 -0.89 -4.53
CA ALA A 104 -24.41 0.36 -4.90
C ALA A 104 -25.03 0.26 -6.30
N LYS A 105 -24.33 -0.34 -7.27
CA LYS A 105 -24.85 -0.55 -8.62
C LYS A 105 -26.08 -1.46 -8.66
N LYS A 106 -26.09 -2.54 -7.86
CA LYS A 106 -27.28 -3.41 -7.72
C LYS A 106 -28.50 -2.66 -7.16
N LEU A 107 -28.25 -1.69 -6.27
CA LEU A 107 -29.29 -0.83 -5.69
C LEU A 107 -29.64 0.39 -6.55
N GLY A 108 -28.96 0.60 -7.68
CA GLY A 108 -29.13 1.78 -8.53
C GLY A 108 -28.59 3.08 -7.91
N LEU A 109 -27.75 2.99 -6.88
CA LEU A 109 -27.11 4.14 -6.25
C LEU A 109 -25.95 4.64 -7.12
N THR A 110 -25.98 5.92 -7.42
CA THR A 110 -24.91 6.63 -8.15
C THR A 110 -24.68 8.00 -7.52
N VAL A 111 -23.52 8.60 -7.80
CA VAL A 111 -23.22 9.98 -7.42
C VAL A 111 -23.18 10.83 -8.68
N THR A 112 -24.10 11.77 -8.77
CA THR A 112 -24.24 12.69 -9.89
C THR A 112 -23.26 13.85 -9.78
N ASP A 113 -22.97 14.50 -10.91
CA ASP A 113 -22.07 15.66 -10.94
C ASP A 113 -22.64 16.87 -10.19
N ASP A 114 -23.97 17.00 -10.14
CA ASP A 114 -24.63 18.05 -9.37
C ASP A 114 -24.46 17.85 -7.85
N GLU A 115 -24.45 16.59 -7.37
CA GLU A 115 -24.15 16.29 -5.97
C GLU A 115 -22.72 16.67 -5.61
N ILE A 116 -21.74 16.32 -6.45
CA ILE A 116 -20.36 16.75 -6.26
C ILE A 116 -20.28 18.27 -6.26
N ARG A 117 -20.92 18.95 -7.24
CA ARG A 117 -20.93 20.41 -7.33
C ARG A 117 -21.54 21.05 -6.08
N ASN A 118 -22.58 20.45 -5.51
CA ASN A 118 -23.18 20.91 -4.26
C ASN A 118 -22.21 20.77 -3.08
N ILE A 119 -21.50 19.65 -2.97
CA ILE A 119 -20.46 19.45 -1.94
C ILE A 119 -19.35 20.49 -2.09
N LEU A 120 -18.88 20.74 -3.32
CA LEU A 120 -17.87 21.77 -3.60
C LEU A 120 -18.35 23.17 -3.21
N ASN A 121 -19.61 23.51 -3.52
CA ASN A 121 -20.18 24.82 -3.19
C ASN A 121 -20.40 25.02 -1.69
N GLN A 122 -20.73 23.97 -0.94
CA GLN A 122 -20.82 24.03 0.52
C GLN A 122 -19.44 24.23 1.16
N GLY A 123 -18.42 23.55 0.60
CA GLY A 123 -17.02 23.73 0.96
C GLY A 123 -16.65 23.32 2.39
N THR A 124 -17.48 22.51 3.04
CA THR A 124 -17.32 22.02 4.42
C THR A 124 -16.78 20.59 4.51
N ASN A 125 -16.69 19.87 3.40
CA ASN A 125 -16.17 18.51 3.40
C ASN A 125 -14.68 18.53 3.79
N GLN A 126 -14.30 17.69 4.76
CA GLN A 126 -12.95 17.64 5.34
C GLN A 126 -11.86 17.40 4.28
N MET A 127 -12.15 16.62 3.25
CA MET A 127 -11.17 16.33 2.22
C MET A 127 -10.91 17.53 1.30
N LEU A 128 -11.89 18.41 1.13
CA LEU A 128 -11.69 19.67 0.40
C LEU A 128 -10.78 20.65 1.17
N LEU A 129 -10.76 20.55 2.51
CA LEU A 129 -9.89 21.36 3.35
C LEU A 129 -8.42 20.96 3.24
N GLN A 130 -8.12 19.76 2.73
CA GLN A 130 -6.75 19.31 2.42
C GLN A 130 -6.26 19.82 1.06
N SER A 131 -7.13 20.47 0.28
CA SER A 131 -6.77 21.06 -1.01
C SER A 131 -6.09 22.44 -0.82
N PRO A 132 -5.31 22.90 -1.81
CA PRO A 132 -4.76 24.26 -1.77
C PRO A 132 -5.81 25.36 -2.01
N PHE A 133 -7.07 24.99 -2.30
CA PHE A 133 -8.14 25.93 -2.67
C PHE A 133 -9.00 26.29 -1.45
N VAL A 134 -8.37 26.58 -0.31
CA VAL A 134 -9.07 26.97 0.92
C VAL A 134 -8.99 28.47 1.11
N ASN A 135 -10.13 29.10 1.37
CA ASN A 135 -10.20 30.51 1.69
C ASN A 135 -9.69 30.74 3.12
N GLN A 136 -8.62 31.51 3.27
CA GLN A 136 -7.97 31.77 4.55
C GLN A 136 -8.84 32.56 5.55
N GLN A 137 -9.85 33.31 5.07
CA GLN A 137 -10.73 34.11 5.92
C GLN A 137 -11.89 33.29 6.48
N THR A 138 -12.48 32.41 5.65
CA THR A 138 -13.64 31.61 6.04
C THR A 138 -13.27 30.21 6.54
N GLY A 139 -12.03 29.77 6.28
CA GLY A 139 -11.56 28.41 6.58
C GLY A 139 -12.26 27.33 5.76
N ARG A 140 -12.98 27.70 4.69
CA ARG A 140 -13.74 26.80 3.83
C ARG A 140 -13.11 26.69 2.45
N PHE A 141 -13.41 25.59 1.77
CA PHE A 141 -13.05 25.43 0.37
C PHE A 141 -13.67 26.53 -0.51
N ASP A 142 -12.88 27.05 -1.45
CA ASP A 142 -13.25 28.11 -2.38
C ASP A 142 -13.37 27.56 -3.81
N ALA A 143 -14.61 27.31 -4.21
CA ALA A 143 -14.92 26.84 -5.56
C ALA A 143 -14.53 27.84 -6.66
N ASN A 144 -14.43 29.14 -6.36
CA ASN A 144 -13.97 30.13 -7.33
C ASN A 144 -12.45 30.08 -7.50
N ALA A 145 -11.69 29.86 -6.41
CA ALA A 145 -10.25 29.65 -6.48
C ALA A 145 -9.90 28.42 -7.34
N LEU A 146 -10.62 27.30 -7.18
CA LEU A 146 -10.47 26.13 -8.04
C LEU A 146 -10.76 26.48 -9.52
N LYS A 147 -11.85 27.20 -9.81
CA LYS A 147 -12.20 27.61 -11.18
C LYS A 147 -11.12 28.50 -11.80
N GLN A 148 -10.55 29.43 -11.04
CA GLN A 148 -9.45 30.28 -11.48
C GLN A 148 -8.22 29.45 -11.81
N PHE A 149 -7.80 28.56 -10.91
CA PHE A 149 -6.70 27.63 -11.13
C PHE A 149 -6.89 26.79 -12.41
N MET A 150 -8.09 26.23 -12.62
CA MET A 150 -8.39 25.41 -13.79
C MET A 150 -8.31 26.22 -15.11
N ASN A 151 -8.68 27.49 -15.07
CA ASN A 151 -8.57 28.41 -16.21
C ASN A 151 -7.10 28.79 -16.48
N GLU A 152 -6.30 29.01 -15.44
CA GLU A 152 -4.87 29.31 -15.57
C GLU A 152 -4.09 28.11 -16.11
N TYR A 153 -4.34 26.91 -15.56
CA TYR A 153 -3.73 25.66 -16.01
C TYR A 153 -3.92 25.43 -17.52
N LYS A 154 -5.14 25.71 -18.05
CA LYS A 154 -5.43 25.58 -19.49
C LYS A 154 -4.72 26.62 -20.36
N LYS A 155 -4.42 27.80 -19.83
CA LYS A 155 -3.84 28.92 -20.58
C LYS A 155 -2.31 28.98 -20.50
N ASN A 156 -1.72 28.30 -19.51
CA ASN A 156 -0.30 28.44 -19.23
C ASN A 156 0.55 27.61 -20.21
N THR A 157 1.39 28.30 -20.98
CA THR A 157 2.31 27.68 -21.96
C THR A 157 3.73 27.54 -21.43
N ASN A 158 4.08 28.16 -20.31
CA ASN A 158 5.43 28.16 -19.76
C ASN A 158 5.81 26.76 -19.20
N PRO A 159 6.90 26.11 -19.68
CA PRO A 159 7.29 24.76 -19.27
C PRO A 159 7.51 24.57 -17.76
N GLN A 160 8.15 25.52 -17.08
CA GLN A 160 8.48 25.39 -15.65
C GLN A 160 7.23 25.56 -14.77
N LEU A 161 6.37 26.54 -15.07
CA LEU A 161 5.11 26.67 -14.34
C LEU A 161 4.16 25.52 -14.64
N ARG A 162 4.16 24.98 -15.88
CA ARG A 162 3.28 23.87 -16.24
C ARG A 162 3.49 22.63 -15.37
N GLU A 163 4.73 22.31 -15.00
CA GLU A 163 5.01 21.18 -14.12
C GLU A 163 4.43 21.38 -12.71
N GLN A 164 4.58 22.57 -12.13
CA GLN A 164 4.01 22.90 -10.82
C GLN A 164 2.47 22.84 -10.84
N TYR A 165 1.85 23.44 -11.87
CA TYR A 165 0.39 23.38 -12.02
C TYR A 165 -0.08 21.93 -12.30
N GLN A 166 0.70 21.11 -12.99
CA GLN A 166 0.37 19.70 -13.22
C GLN A 166 0.30 18.92 -11.91
N LYS A 167 1.22 19.14 -10.98
CA LYS A 167 1.20 18.49 -9.66
C LYS A 167 -0.07 18.85 -8.88
N ILE A 168 -0.44 20.13 -8.86
CA ILE A 168 -1.67 20.60 -8.20
C ILE A 168 -2.91 20.03 -8.91
N TYR A 169 -2.90 19.96 -10.24
CA TYR A 169 -3.99 19.38 -11.02
C TYR A 169 -4.19 17.89 -10.72
N ASN A 170 -3.10 17.11 -10.71
CA ASN A 170 -3.15 15.68 -10.38
C ASN A 170 -3.67 15.47 -8.96
N TYR A 171 -3.21 16.28 -8.00
CA TYR A 171 -3.71 16.26 -6.63
C TYR A 171 -5.20 16.59 -6.55
N TRP A 172 -5.67 17.58 -7.31
CA TRP A 172 -7.10 17.89 -7.41
C TRP A 172 -7.91 16.72 -7.98
N GLN A 173 -7.43 16.08 -9.04
CA GLN A 173 -8.09 14.90 -9.63
C GLN A 173 -8.21 13.76 -8.62
N PHE A 174 -7.18 13.54 -7.80
CA PHE A 174 -7.22 12.57 -6.71
C PHE A 174 -8.29 12.91 -5.67
N ILE A 175 -8.36 14.18 -5.23
CA ILE A 175 -9.39 14.66 -4.30
C ILE A 175 -10.79 14.46 -4.89
N GLU A 176 -11.02 14.88 -6.13
CA GLU A 176 -12.34 14.78 -6.78
C GLU A 176 -12.80 13.31 -6.92
N LYS A 177 -11.89 12.42 -7.36
CA LYS A 177 -12.14 10.98 -7.47
C LYS A 177 -12.49 10.37 -6.12
N THR A 178 -11.67 10.63 -5.11
CA THR A 178 -11.87 10.12 -3.75
C THR A 178 -13.17 10.65 -3.15
N LEU A 179 -13.56 11.89 -3.49
CA LEU A 179 -14.76 12.54 -2.95
C LEU A 179 -16.00 11.84 -3.47
N ARG A 180 -15.99 11.48 -4.76
CA ARG A 180 -17.06 10.71 -5.37
C ARG A 180 -17.18 9.32 -4.76
N GLN A 181 -16.07 8.63 -4.55
CA GLN A 181 -16.04 7.31 -3.90
C GLN A 181 -16.58 7.37 -2.46
N GLN A 182 -16.13 8.34 -1.66
CA GLN A 182 -16.64 8.55 -0.29
C GLN A 182 -18.11 8.92 -0.26
N THR A 183 -18.57 9.77 -1.20
CA THR A 183 -19.99 10.14 -1.29
C THR A 183 -20.84 8.92 -1.61
N LEU A 184 -20.40 8.05 -2.51
CA LEU A 184 -21.10 6.81 -2.85
C LEU A 184 -21.17 5.87 -1.62
N ALA A 185 -20.04 5.69 -0.94
CA ALA A 185 -19.95 4.90 0.29
C ALA A 185 -20.88 5.43 1.38
N GLN A 186 -20.92 6.74 1.59
CA GLN A 186 -21.80 7.37 2.56
C GLN A 186 -23.28 7.17 2.18
N LYS A 187 -23.66 7.36 0.91
CA LYS A 187 -25.03 7.10 0.45
C LYS A 187 -25.44 5.65 0.70
N TYR A 188 -24.55 4.71 0.40
CA TYR A 188 -24.80 3.28 0.66
C TYR A 188 -24.96 3.00 2.16
N GLN A 189 -24.06 3.49 3.01
CA GLN A 189 -24.13 3.30 4.46
C GLN A 189 -25.37 3.93 5.09
N VAL A 190 -25.75 5.13 4.64
CA VAL A 190 -26.96 5.80 5.10
C VAL A 190 -28.20 5.01 4.70
N LEU A 191 -28.27 4.54 3.44
CA LEU A 191 -29.38 3.69 3.01
C LEU A 191 -29.47 2.41 3.84
N LEU A 192 -28.33 1.73 4.05
CA LEU A 192 -28.25 0.53 4.89
C LEU A 192 -28.66 0.83 6.34
N GLY A 193 -28.20 1.93 6.93
CA GLY A 193 -28.60 2.33 8.28
C GLY A 193 -30.11 2.56 8.39
N HIS A 194 -30.75 3.09 7.34
CA HIS A 194 -32.19 3.29 7.29
C HIS A 194 -33.01 2.01 7.07
N THR A 195 -32.38 0.86 6.79
CA THR A 195 -33.11 -0.42 6.73
C THR A 195 -33.39 -0.98 8.12
N PHE A 196 -32.63 -0.55 9.14
CA PHE A 196 -32.86 -0.91 10.53
C PHE A 196 -33.85 0.08 11.16
N PHE A 197 -35.14 -0.25 11.13
CA PHE A 197 -36.16 0.46 11.89
C PHE A 197 -36.76 -0.47 12.93
N SER A 198 -36.82 -0.02 14.19
CA SER A 198 -37.51 -0.78 15.23
C SER A 198 -39.02 -0.66 15.00
N ASN A 199 -39.70 -1.80 14.95
CA ASN A 199 -41.15 -1.81 14.92
C ASN A 199 -41.71 -1.66 16.36
N PRO A 200 -42.94 -1.16 16.55
CA PRO A 200 -43.52 -0.96 17.88
C PRO A 200 -43.61 -2.24 18.74
N VAL A 201 -43.62 -3.43 18.12
CA VAL A 201 -43.66 -4.71 18.84
C VAL A 201 -42.31 -5.03 19.46
N GLU A 202 -41.22 -4.86 18.72
CA GLU A 202 -39.85 -5.03 19.22
C GLU A 202 -39.53 -3.99 20.30
N ALA A 203 -39.91 -2.73 20.10
CA ALA A 203 -39.73 -1.69 21.11
C ALA A 203 -40.49 -2.01 22.40
N LYS A 204 -41.72 -2.53 22.29
CA LYS A 204 -42.49 -2.99 23.45
C LYS A 204 -41.86 -4.22 24.10
N GLN A 205 -41.36 -5.17 23.32
CA GLN A 205 -40.70 -6.35 23.86
C GLN A 205 -39.43 -5.98 24.63
N ALA A 206 -38.55 -5.14 24.08
CA ALA A 206 -37.35 -4.67 24.76
C ALA A 206 -37.69 -3.91 26.05
N TYR A 207 -38.71 -3.04 26.00
CA TYR A 207 -39.22 -2.36 27.19
C TYR A 207 -39.75 -3.35 28.24
N ASP A 208 -40.57 -4.32 27.81
CA ASP A 208 -41.12 -5.36 28.69
C ASP A 208 -40.00 -6.24 29.29
N GLU A 209 -38.96 -6.58 28.54
CA GLU A 209 -37.79 -7.33 29.04
C GLU A 209 -36.99 -6.52 30.07
N GLU A 210 -36.86 -5.21 29.88
CA GLU A 210 -36.11 -4.33 30.78
C GLU A 210 -36.91 -3.95 32.04
N THR A 211 -38.24 -3.91 31.95
CA THR A 211 -39.11 -3.42 33.05
C THR A 211 -39.95 -4.48 33.74
N LYS A 212 -40.19 -5.65 33.13
CA LYS A 212 -40.89 -6.75 33.83
C LYS A 212 -39.91 -7.54 34.68
N GLU A 213 -39.85 -7.15 35.94
CA GLU A 213 -39.25 -7.98 36.96
C GLU A 213 -40.18 -9.16 37.31
N SER A 214 -39.60 -10.35 37.45
CA SER A 214 -40.31 -11.54 37.93
C SER A 214 -39.63 -12.07 39.19
N SER A 215 -40.42 -12.35 40.22
CA SER A 215 -39.93 -13.05 41.41
C SER A 215 -39.86 -14.54 41.11
N ILE A 216 -38.65 -15.10 41.07
CA ILE A 216 -38.41 -16.53 40.83
C ILE A 216 -37.99 -17.16 42.15
N GLU A 217 -38.72 -18.19 42.56
CA GLU A 217 -38.29 -19.07 43.65
C GLU A 217 -37.59 -20.29 43.03
N LEU A 218 -36.26 -20.30 43.11
CA LEU A 218 -35.42 -21.31 42.48
C LEU A 218 -34.84 -22.25 43.55
N ALA A 219 -35.20 -23.53 43.50
CA ALA A 219 -34.45 -24.56 44.21
C ALA A 219 -33.29 -25.03 43.30
N ALA A 220 -32.07 -24.64 43.63
CA ALA A 220 -30.87 -25.07 42.93
C ALA A 220 -30.03 -26.00 43.81
N PHE A 221 -29.62 -27.14 43.26
CA PHE A 221 -28.56 -27.97 43.85
C PHE A 221 -27.23 -27.51 43.27
N PRO A 222 -26.35 -26.87 44.06
CA PRO A 222 -25.08 -26.40 43.54
C PRO A 222 -24.20 -27.60 43.21
N TYR A 223 -23.52 -27.59 42.06
CA TYR A 223 -22.59 -28.68 41.69
C TYR A 223 -21.51 -28.91 42.77
N SER A 224 -21.18 -27.89 43.56
CA SER A 224 -20.26 -27.99 44.70
C SER A 224 -20.77 -28.83 45.86
N SER A 225 -22.04 -29.23 45.89
CA SER A 225 -22.57 -30.16 46.90
C SER A 225 -22.32 -31.62 46.55
N ILE A 226 -21.73 -31.90 45.39
CA ILE A 226 -21.33 -33.25 44.96
C ILE A 226 -19.83 -33.35 45.20
N GLU A 227 -19.38 -34.30 46.01
CA GLU A 227 -17.95 -34.51 46.24
C GLU A 227 -17.31 -35.17 45.00
N ASP A 228 -16.14 -34.70 44.57
CA ASP A 228 -15.48 -35.18 43.35
C ASP A 228 -15.28 -36.71 43.32
N LYS A 229 -15.10 -37.34 44.50
CA LYS A 229 -14.96 -38.80 44.62
C LYS A 229 -16.22 -39.59 44.27
N ASP A 230 -17.38 -38.94 44.30
CA ASP A 230 -18.67 -39.57 43.99
C ASP A 230 -18.99 -39.50 42.48
N VAL A 231 -18.12 -38.85 41.69
CA VAL A 231 -18.23 -38.74 40.23
C VAL A 231 -17.09 -39.53 39.57
N GLN A 232 -17.44 -40.55 38.78
CA GLN A 232 -16.48 -41.26 37.93
C GLN A 232 -16.70 -40.86 36.47
N VAL A 233 -15.67 -40.28 35.86
CA VAL A 233 -15.66 -39.94 34.42
C VAL A 233 -14.86 -41.01 33.69
N SER A 234 -15.50 -41.72 32.76
CA SER A 234 -14.82 -42.71 31.93
C SER A 234 -14.30 -42.09 30.62
N ASP A 235 -13.32 -42.75 29.99
CA ASP A 235 -12.86 -42.39 28.64
C ASP A 235 -13.99 -42.43 27.60
N ALA A 236 -15.00 -43.28 27.82
CA ALA A 236 -16.17 -43.36 26.96
C ALA A 236 -17.03 -42.08 27.07
N ASP A 237 -17.22 -41.54 28.27
CA ASP A 237 -17.96 -40.30 28.51
C ASP A 237 -17.25 -39.10 27.88
N LEU A 238 -15.91 -39.03 28.03
CA LEU A 238 -15.08 -38.00 27.41
C LEU A 238 -15.18 -38.05 25.88
N LYS A 239 -15.10 -39.26 25.31
CA LYS A 239 -15.20 -39.47 23.87
C LYS A 239 -16.59 -39.12 23.33
N ALA A 240 -17.65 -39.50 24.03
CA ALA A 240 -19.02 -39.15 23.69
C ALA A 240 -19.21 -37.62 23.72
N LYS A 241 -18.74 -36.96 24.78
CA LYS A 241 -18.86 -35.50 24.92
C LYS A 241 -18.02 -34.75 23.89
N TYR A 242 -16.83 -35.26 23.55
CA TYR A 242 -16.01 -34.72 22.47
C TYR A 242 -16.74 -34.77 21.13
N TYR A 243 -17.43 -35.88 20.81
CA TYR A 243 -18.18 -35.97 19.55
C TYR A 243 -19.42 -35.07 19.54
N GLU A 244 -20.12 -34.92 20.67
CA GLU A 244 -21.22 -33.97 20.82
C GLU A 244 -20.77 -32.52 20.56
N LEU A 245 -19.62 -32.14 21.13
CA LEU A 245 -19.06 -30.79 21.03
C LEU A 245 -18.08 -30.61 19.86
N LYS A 246 -17.94 -31.61 18.99
CA LYS A 246 -16.98 -31.60 17.87
C LYS A 246 -17.03 -30.33 17.02
N PRO A 247 -18.19 -29.71 16.71
CA PRO A 247 -18.24 -28.46 15.96
C PRO A 247 -17.54 -27.28 16.64
N ARG A 248 -17.46 -27.27 17.98
CA ARG A 248 -16.79 -26.21 18.76
C ARG A 248 -15.27 -26.31 18.69
N PHE A 249 -14.74 -27.49 18.40
CA PHE A 249 -13.29 -27.72 18.27
C PHE A 249 -12.78 -27.65 16.83
N LYS A 250 -13.67 -27.35 15.86
CA LYS A 250 -13.24 -27.12 14.48
C LYS A 250 -12.55 -25.77 14.36
N GLN A 251 -11.33 -25.79 13.83
CA GLN A 251 -10.71 -24.59 13.28
C GLN A 251 -11.21 -24.43 11.85
N TYR A 252 -11.95 -23.34 11.60
CA TYR A 252 -12.49 -23.02 10.27
C TYR A 252 -11.48 -22.25 9.43
N ASP A 253 -10.53 -21.59 10.09
CA ASP A 253 -9.47 -20.87 9.42
C ASP A 253 -8.41 -21.82 8.87
N GLU A 254 -7.92 -21.47 7.70
CA GLU A 254 -6.90 -22.23 6.99
C GLU A 254 -5.57 -22.16 7.75
N THR A 255 -5.17 -23.26 8.37
CA THR A 255 -3.84 -23.39 8.98
C THR A 255 -2.85 -24.02 7.98
N ARG A 256 -1.60 -23.57 8.03
CA ARG A 256 -0.52 -24.06 7.17
C ARG A 256 0.73 -24.27 8.01
N ASP A 257 1.35 -25.44 7.86
CA ASP A 257 2.68 -25.70 8.40
C ASP A 257 3.72 -25.14 7.43
N ILE A 258 4.45 -24.11 7.87
CA ILE A 258 5.54 -23.52 7.10
C ILE A 258 6.87 -24.01 7.66
N LYS A 259 7.68 -24.63 6.81
CA LYS A 259 9.09 -24.94 7.08
C LYS A 259 9.95 -24.03 6.22
N TYR A 260 10.83 -23.25 6.83
CA TYR A 260 11.77 -22.40 6.13
C TYR A 260 13.20 -22.64 6.63
N VAL A 261 14.16 -22.36 5.76
CA VAL A 261 15.59 -22.38 6.09
C VAL A 261 16.09 -20.95 5.98
N ALA A 262 16.52 -20.38 7.11
CA ALA A 262 17.15 -19.08 7.15
C ALA A 262 18.67 -19.24 7.03
N VAL A 263 19.23 -18.84 5.90
CA VAL A 263 20.70 -18.79 5.70
C VAL A 263 21.18 -17.38 6.04
N ARG A 264 21.89 -17.24 7.16
CA ARG A 264 22.54 -15.97 7.52
C ARG A 264 23.80 -15.82 6.68
N VAL A 265 23.77 -14.94 5.68
CA VAL A 265 24.97 -14.54 4.92
C VAL A 265 25.87 -13.72 5.84
N LYS A 266 27.12 -14.16 6.01
CA LYS A 266 28.16 -13.42 6.74
C LYS A 266 29.22 -12.98 5.75
N ALA A 267 29.81 -11.81 5.97
CA ALA A 267 30.94 -11.33 5.16
C ALA A 267 32.07 -12.37 5.17
N SER A 268 32.67 -12.62 4.00
CA SER A 268 33.81 -13.52 3.91
C SER A 268 35.06 -12.88 4.53
N ALA A 269 36.08 -13.70 4.82
CA ALA A 269 37.38 -13.17 5.27
C ALA A 269 38.00 -12.22 4.22
N GLY A 270 37.74 -12.45 2.93
CA GLY A 270 38.20 -11.58 1.85
C GLY A 270 37.50 -10.21 1.87
N ASP A 271 36.19 -10.19 2.06
CA ASP A 271 35.41 -8.94 2.12
C ASP A 271 35.83 -8.09 3.33
N LYS A 272 36.03 -8.74 4.49
CA LYS A 272 36.54 -8.06 5.69
C LYS A 272 37.93 -7.47 5.47
N ALA A 273 38.83 -8.20 4.82
CA ALA A 273 40.17 -7.72 4.54
C ALA A 273 40.18 -6.56 3.54
N ALA A 274 39.34 -6.62 2.50
CA ALA A 274 39.19 -5.56 1.52
C ALA A 274 38.64 -4.27 2.16
N LEU A 275 37.59 -4.40 2.98
CA LEU A 275 37.01 -3.28 3.71
C LEU A 275 38.00 -2.66 4.70
N MET A 276 38.70 -3.49 5.48
CA MET A 276 39.73 -3.02 6.42
C MET A 276 40.83 -2.23 5.70
N LYS A 277 41.28 -2.69 4.53
CA LYS A 277 42.27 -1.98 3.73
C LYS A 277 41.74 -0.63 3.25
N GLN A 278 40.51 -0.58 2.75
CA GLN A 278 39.87 0.66 2.32
C GLN A 278 39.73 1.66 3.48
N THR A 279 39.35 1.18 4.67
CA THR A 279 39.27 2.01 5.88
C THR A 279 40.66 2.50 6.32
N GLN A 280 41.72 1.69 6.20
CA GLN A 280 43.10 2.12 6.46
C GLN A 280 43.55 3.24 5.52
N ASP A 281 43.24 3.12 4.23
CA ASP A 281 43.59 4.14 3.24
C ASP A 281 42.86 5.47 3.54
N PHE A 282 41.59 5.43 3.94
CA PHE A 282 40.85 6.62 4.36
C PHE A 282 41.31 7.17 5.71
N ALA A 283 41.68 6.33 6.67
CA ALA A 283 42.23 6.78 7.95
C ALA A 283 43.55 7.54 7.77
N ALA A 284 44.42 7.07 6.88
CA ALA A 284 45.66 7.75 6.53
C ALA A 284 45.39 9.09 5.83
N GLN A 285 44.43 9.15 4.91
CA GLN A 285 44.01 10.39 4.28
C GLN A 285 43.42 11.38 5.29
N LEU A 286 42.61 10.90 6.24
CA LEU A 286 41.98 11.72 7.27
C LEU A 286 43.02 12.31 8.23
N ALA A 287 44.03 11.54 8.62
CA ALA A 287 45.12 12.00 9.48
C ALA A 287 46.02 13.06 8.81
N ALA A 288 46.11 13.06 7.48
CA ALA A 288 46.93 14.00 6.71
C ALA A 288 46.15 15.19 6.15
N ALA A 289 44.81 15.17 6.20
CA ALA A 289 43.97 16.20 5.60
C ALA A 289 43.87 17.45 6.48
N GLU A 290 44.09 18.62 5.89
CA GLU A 290 43.79 19.91 6.55
C GLU A 290 42.27 20.15 6.67
N ASP A 291 41.49 19.66 5.70
CA ASP A 291 40.02 19.66 5.73
C ASP A 291 39.49 18.22 5.54
N PRO A 292 38.85 17.63 6.56
CA PRO A 292 38.35 16.26 6.50
C PRO A 292 37.08 16.10 5.63
N SER A 293 36.43 17.20 5.23
CA SER A 293 35.15 17.19 4.51
C SER A 293 35.19 16.36 3.22
N GLU A 294 36.24 16.54 2.42
CA GLU A 294 36.40 15.84 1.14
C GLU A 294 36.72 14.34 1.31
N VAL A 295 37.47 13.98 2.36
CA VAL A 295 37.80 12.59 2.67
C VAL A 295 36.54 11.86 3.13
N ILE A 296 35.77 12.47 4.02
CA ILE A 296 34.53 11.90 4.57
C ILE A 296 33.49 11.74 3.45
N ARG A 297 33.34 12.74 2.57
CA ARG A 297 32.43 12.66 1.40
C ARG A 297 32.78 11.51 0.45
N LYS A 298 34.07 11.26 0.20
CA LYS A 298 34.55 10.18 -0.68
C LYS A 298 34.53 8.80 -0.03
N SER A 299 34.58 8.75 1.31
CA SER A 299 34.58 7.49 2.06
C SER A 299 33.24 6.77 2.09
N GLY A 300 32.13 7.48 1.81
CA GLY A 300 30.78 6.94 1.97
C GLY A 300 30.39 6.74 3.44
N SER A 301 30.98 7.53 4.34
CA SER A 301 30.69 7.49 5.78
C SER A 301 29.19 7.64 6.08
N ASN A 302 28.69 6.81 6.98
CA ASN A 302 27.31 6.92 7.50
C ASN A 302 27.12 8.18 8.38
N VAL A 303 28.22 8.76 8.87
CA VAL A 303 28.22 9.99 9.66
C VAL A 303 28.82 11.12 8.82
N ALA A 304 28.02 12.15 8.55
CA ALA A 304 28.45 13.33 7.82
C ALA A 304 29.34 14.23 8.69
N TYR A 305 30.35 14.85 8.06
CA TYR A 305 31.13 15.90 8.70
C TYR A 305 30.38 17.22 8.64
N LEU A 306 30.06 17.79 9.80
CA LEU A 306 29.27 19.02 9.90
C LEU A 306 30.12 20.29 10.04
N GLY A 307 31.42 20.17 10.35
CA GLY A 307 32.32 21.31 10.53
C GLY A 307 31.97 22.27 11.68
N VAL A 308 31.03 21.88 12.55
CA VAL A 308 30.57 22.67 13.71
C VAL A 308 30.79 21.90 15.01
N PRO A 309 30.97 22.57 16.16
CA PRO A 309 31.03 21.89 17.44
C PRO A 309 29.72 21.16 17.73
N VAL A 310 29.79 19.84 17.94
CA VAL A 310 28.64 18.99 18.27
C VAL A 310 28.82 18.41 19.68
N ASN A 311 27.74 18.34 20.46
CA ASN A 311 27.77 17.66 21.75
C ASN A 311 28.04 16.16 21.56
N LYS A 312 28.85 15.55 22.43
CA LYS A 312 29.15 14.11 22.36
C LYS A 312 27.89 13.23 22.29
N ASN A 313 26.80 13.65 22.94
CA ASN A 313 25.52 12.95 22.95
C ASN A 313 24.88 12.77 21.56
N ALA A 314 25.35 13.50 20.53
CA ALA A 314 24.89 13.33 19.16
C ALA A 314 25.52 12.13 18.43
N PHE A 315 26.55 11.50 19.00
CA PHE A 315 27.22 10.34 18.41
C PHE A 315 26.68 9.02 19.00
N PRO A 316 26.84 7.89 18.29
CA PRO A 316 26.61 6.55 18.86
C PRO A 316 27.44 6.28 20.13
N SER A 317 26.98 5.35 20.98
CA SER A 317 27.55 5.12 22.31
C SER A 317 29.01 4.67 22.32
N ASP A 318 29.43 3.92 21.29
CA ASP A 318 30.82 3.50 21.08
C ASP A 318 31.73 4.70 20.81
N ILE A 319 31.30 5.64 19.96
CA ILE A 319 32.03 6.89 19.67
C ILE A 319 32.00 7.84 20.89
N GLN A 320 30.86 7.98 21.56
CA GLN A 320 30.72 8.79 22.78
C GLN A 320 31.77 8.44 23.84
N SER A 321 32.01 7.15 24.04
CA SER A 321 32.95 6.64 25.06
C SER A 321 34.42 6.96 24.74
N LEU A 322 34.73 7.31 23.49
CA LEU A 322 36.08 7.53 22.99
C LEU A 322 36.46 9.00 22.85
N ILE A 323 35.49 9.87 22.55
CA ILE A 323 35.70 11.29 22.32
C ILE A 323 36.40 11.96 23.51
N ASP A 324 36.01 11.63 24.74
CA ASP A 324 36.59 12.24 25.96
C ASP A 324 38.07 11.86 26.17
N SER A 325 38.53 10.78 25.55
CA SER A 325 39.91 10.27 25.66
C SER A 325 40.82 10.66 24.50
N THR A 326 40.29 11.37 23.49
CA THR A 326 40.99 11.67 22.24
C THR A 326 41.54 13.10 22.25
N SER A 327 42.81 13.28 21.89
CA SER A 327 43.42 14.60 21.76
C SER A 327 42.87 15.37 20.55
N VAL A 328 42.80 16.70 20.68
CA VAL A 328 42.40 17.57 19.58
C VAL A 328 43.33 17.37 18.38
N GLY A 329 42.75 17.21 17.19
CA GLY A 329 43.50 17.04 15.94
C GLY A 329 44.04 15.63 15.70
N THR A 330 43.54 14.62 16.42
CA THR A 330 43.95 13.21 16.23
C THR A 330 42.80 12.34 15.73
N THR A 331 43.13 11.35 14.90
CA THR A 331 42.22 10.26 14.49
C THR A 331 42.46 9.05 15.37
N THR A 332 41.44 8.21 15.55
CA THR A 332 41.60 6.98 16.35
C THR A 332 42.09 5.82 15.49
N ALA A 333 42.57 4.76 16.14
CA ALA A 333 42.79 3.50 15.44
C ALA A 333 41.45 2.90 14.98
N ILE A 334 41.44 2.24 13.83
CA ILE A 334 40.25 1.59 13.27
C ILE A 334 39.69 0.58 14.28
N LYS A 335 38.41 0.71 14.62
CA LYS A 335 37.70 -0.21 15.52
C LYS A 335 36.50 -0.83 14.84
N GLU A 336 36.38 -2.15 14.98
CA GLU A 336 35.18 -2.88 14.57
C GLU A 336 34.13 -2.79 15.67
N ASN A 337 32.96 -2.27 15.34
CA ASN A 337 31.79 -2.36 16.21
C ASN A 337 31.07 -3.68 15.91
N ALA A 338 31.12 -4.60 16.86
CA ALA A 338 30.53 -5.94 16.71
C ALA A 338 28.99 -5.94 16.73
N GLN A 339 28.35 -4.86 17.18
CA GLN A 339 26.88 -4.76 17.25
C GLN A 339 26.26 -4.49 15.88
N ASP A 340 26.91 -3.68 15.06
CA ASP A 340 26.42 -3.28 13.73
C ASP A 340 27.36 -3.66 12.57
N ASN A 341 28.51 -4.28 12.88
CA ASN A 341 29.57 -4.65 11.94
C ASN A 341 30.17 -3.45 11.18
N THR A 342 30.19 -2.26 11.78
CA THR A 342 30.84 -1.08 11.21
C THR A 342 32.33 -1.00 11.58
N LEU A 343 33.13 -0.31 10.74
CA LEU A 343 34.51 0.06 11.06
C LEU A 343 34.56 1.57 11.28
N ASN A 344 34.98 1.99 12.47
CA ASN A 344 35.01 3.39 12.91
C ASN A 344 36.45 3.89 13.05
N VAL A 345 36.70 5.14 12.70
CA VAL A 345 38.02 5.84 12.71
C VAL A 345 37.90 7.18 13.38
#